data_AF-A0A3R7YQB2-F1
#
_entry.id   AF-A0A3R7YQB2-F1
#
_cell.length_a   1.000
_cell.length_b   1.000
_cell.length_c   1.000
_cell.angle_alpha   90.00
_cell.angle_beta   90.00
_cell.angle_gamma   90.00
#
_symmetry.space_group_name_H-M   'P 1'
#
loop_
_entity.id
_entity.type
_entity.pdbx_description
1 polymer ?
#
loop_
_entity_poly.entity_id
_entity_poly.type
_entity_poly.pdbx_seq_one_letter_code
_entity_poly.pdbx_strand_id
1 'polypeptide(L)'
;MEAVAELSAPSLAGAPGEYTWIVAVAGVTCFLTAFAIGANDVANTFSSSVGSRAIPLWAAIGMSAVLETVGATLLGGAVTDSIRSKIIDFEVFRETPSILMTGMLCALVGAGLWLFLANHLGLPVSTTHSIIGALLGFGLASGNVRAVKWTQVAFIVGSWVAAPLAASAAGATIFVCMRRLILRSRQPLRRAKRFLWIFIYLITLTFSVFLVFKNFFELNMSCDQMVAGGRVEHFEPCRISRWADAHSGTALGIAVALSVALTFVISCLVYRFAFYRVESYRRRQKRSSRTEPRDASEEGTGPSHARPGGLLLTPRSCVAKEGERRPGALEDALRLAGEESARIASAESRLQKPPPLECMDTCADSLQINDGRAAAAKPDVGTAAQSPESRVR
;
A
#
# COMPACT_ATOMS: atom_id res chain seq x y z
N MET A 1 47.87 -58.22 5.58
CA MET A 1 48.16 -56.93 4.92
C MET A 1 47.35 -56.91 3.63
N GLU A 2 46.27 -56.18 3.46
CA GLU A 2 45.54 -55.23 4.27
C GLU A 2 44.20 -55.08 3.54
N ALA A 3 43.10 -55.26 4.25
CA ALA A 3 41.78 -54.91 3.76
C ALA A 3 41.64 -53.40 3.92
N VAL A 4 41.40 -52.66 2.84
CA VAL A 4 40.93 -51.27 2.91
C VAL A 4 39.61 -51.19 2.18
N ALA A 5 38.59 -50.91 3.00
CA ALA A 5 37.20 -50.75 2.66
C ALA A 5 36.98 -49.69 1.58
N GLU A 6 36.26 -50.05 0.53
CA GLU A 6 35.40 -49.11 -0.17
C GLU A 6 34.27 -48.72 0.80
N LEU A 7 34.46 -47.59 1.50
CA LEU A 7 33.39 -46.97 2.25
C LEU A 7 32.42 -46.34 1.24
N SER A 8 31.28 -46.99 1.10
CA SER A 8 30.07 -46.47 0.46
C SER A 8 29.86 -44.99 0.77
N ALA A 9 29.92 -44.15 -0.26
CA ALA A 9 29.27 -42.84 -0.20
C ALA A 9 27.79 -43.08 0.11
N PRO A 10 27.18 -42.42 1.12
CA PRO A 10 25.75 -42.53 1.31
C PRO A 10 25.09 -42.03 0.04
N SER A 11 24.30 -42.91 -0.59
CA SER A 11 23.53 -42.62 -1.79
C SER A 11 22.55 -41.49 -1.49
N LEU A 12 22.98 -40.25 -1.73
CA LEU A 12 22.15 -39.04 -1.74
C LEU A 12 21.26 -39.01 -3.00
N ALA A 13 20.71 -40.15 -3.39
CA ALA A 13 20.05 -40.35 -4.68
C ALA A 13 18.69 -41.03 -4.45
N GLY A 14 17.73 -40.25 -3.95
CA GLY A 14 16.33 -40.49 -4.33
C GLY A 14 16.23 -40.34 -5.85
N ALA A 15 15.53 -41.25 -6.52
CA ALA A 15 15.45 -41.26 -7.98
C ALA A 15 15.00 -39.88 -8.51
N PRO A 16 15.47 -39.45 -9.70
CA PRO A 16 15.02 -38.22 -10.34
C PRO A 16 13.51 -38.31 -10.65
N GLY A 17 12.68 -37.91 -9.69
CA GLY A 17 11.23 -38.12 -9.70
C GLY A 17 10.58 -38.19 -8.32
N GLU A 18 11.31 -38.66 -7.30
CA GLU A 18 10.73 -38.94 -5.96
C GLU A 18 10.25 -37.68 -5.23
N TYR A 19 10.94 -36.55 -5.43
CA TYR A 19 10.62 -35.27 -4.78
C TYR A 19 10.03 -34.23 -5.73
N THR A 20 9.88 -34.54 -7.01
CA THR A 20 9.39 -33.60 -8.03
C THR A 20 7.95 -33.17 -7.75
N TRP A 21 7.13 -34.07 -7.20
CA TRP A 21 5.76 -33.75 -6.81
C TRP A 21 5.72 -32.67 -5.70
N ILE A 22 6.66 -32.71 -4.74
CA ILE A 22 6.75 -31.70 -3.67
C ILE A 22 7.01 -30.34 -4.29
N VAL A 23 7.94 -30.27 -5.25
CA VAL A 23 8.27 -29.02 -5.94
C VAL A 23 7.08 -28.51 -6.76
N ALA A 24 6.37 -29.40 -7.48
CA ALA A 24 5.19 -29.03 -8.26
C ALA A 24 4.06 -28.47 -7.36
N VAL A 25 3.75 -29.19 -6.28
CA VAL A 25 2.73 -28.77 -5.30
C VAL A 25 3.15 -27.49 -4.57
N ALA A 26 4.42 -27.37 -4.21
CA ALA A 26 4.98 -26.15 -3.63
C ALA A 26 4.88 -24.98 -4.60
N GLY A 27 5.11 -25.19 -5.90
CA GLY A 27 4.94 -24.15 -6.93
C GLY A 27 3.52 -23.61 -6.98
N VAL A 28 2.52 -24.50 -7.03
CA VAL A 28 1.10 -24.11 -7.00
C VAL A 28 0.74 -23.41 -5.68
N THR A 29 1.17 -23.97 -4.55
CA THR A 29 0.90 -23.40 -3.23
C THR A 29 1.58 -22.04 -3.06
N CYS A 30 2.79 -21.87 -3.58
CA CYS A 30 3.54 -20.62 -3.55
C CYS A 30 2.80 -19.55 -4.35
N PHE A 31 2.30 -19.89 -5.54
CA PHE A 31 1.49 -18.97 -6.33
C PHE A 31 0.24 -18.51 -5.57
N LEU A 32 -0.50 -19.44 -4.96
CA LEU A 32 -1.69 -19.11 -4.18
C LEU A 32 -1.36 -18.28 -2.93
N THR A 33 -0.27 -18.61 -2.24
CA THR A 33 0.18 -17.85 -1.07
C THR A 33 0.63 -16.44 -1.46
N ALA A 34 1.34 -16.29 -2.58
CA ALA A 34 1.73 -14.99 -3.12
C ALA A 34 0.51 -14.14 -3.51
N PHE A 35 -0.53 -14.75 -4.07
CA PHE A 35 -1.81 -14.08 -4.30
C PHE A 35 -2.45 -13.59 -2.98
N ALA A 36 -2.48 -14.42 -1.95
CA ALA A 36 -3.01 -14.04 -0.64
C ALA A 36 -2.19 -12.92 0.03
N ILE A 37 -0.86 -12.94 -0.11
CA ILE A 37 0.03 -11.86 0.34
C ILE A 37 -0.31 -10.57 -0.37
N GLY A 38 -0.43 -10.58 -1.71
CA GLY A 38 -0.79 -9.40 -2.49
C GLY A 38 -2.14 -8.81 -2.08
N ALA A 39 -3.15 -9.65 -1.87
CA ALA A 39 -4.48 -9.21 -1.44
C ALA A 39 -4.47 -8.52 -0.06
N ASN A 40 -3.63 -8.97 0.86
CA ASN A 40 -3.46 -8.37 2.19
C ASN A 40 -2.65 -7.06 2.12
N ASP A 41 -1.54 -7.06 1.38
CA ASP A 41 -0.52 -6.01 1.46
C ASP A 41 -0.83 -4.78 0.59
N VAL A 42 -1.69 -4.88 -0.43
CA VAL A 42 -2.13 -3.71 -1.23
C VAL A 42 -2.73 -2.61 -0.34
N ALA A 43 -3.47 -2.99 0.71
CA ALA A 43 -4.05 -2.04 1.66
C ALA A 43 -2.96 -1.28 2.44
N ASN A 44 -1.84 -1.93 2.75
CA ASN A 44 -0.73 -1.31 3.50
C ASN A 44 -0.09 -0.16 2.70
N THR A 45 0.01 -0.30 1.37
CA THR A 45 0.67 0.70 0.51
C THR A 45 -0.29 1.80 0.05
N PHE A 46 -1.54 1.47 -0.30
CA PHE A 46 -2.45 2.41 -0.98
C PHE A 46 -3.65 2.90 -0.16
N SER A 47 -3.87 2.44 1.07
CA SER A 47 -5.03 2.84 1.90
C SER A 47 -5.17 4.35 2.08
N SER A 48 -4.09 5.07 2.35
CA SER A 48 -4.11 6.54 2.53
C SER A 48 -4.44 7.28 1.23
N SER A 49 -3.93 6.79 0.09
CA SER A 49 -4.14 7.41 -1.23
C SER A 49 -5.55 7.17 -1.77
N VAL A 50 -6.08 5.97 -1.56
CA VAL A 50 -7.47 5.63 -1.91
C VAL A 50 -8.46 6.28 -0.94
N GLY A 51 -8.16 6.25 0.37
CA GLY A 51 -8.99 6.86 1.41
C GLY A 51 -9.12 8.38 1.27
N SER A 52 -8.06 9.06 0.83
CA SER A 52 -8.10 10.50 0.50
C SER A 52 -8.74 10.83 -0.85
N ARG A 53 -9.19 9.81 -1.61
CA ARG A 53 -9.69 9.92 -2.99
C ARG A 53 -8.69 10.55 -3.96
N ALA A 54 -7.40 10.50 -3.64
CA ALA A 54 -6.35 10.97 -4.53
C ALA A 54 -6.18 10.05 -5.75
N ILE A 55 -6.44 8.75 -5.56
CA ILE A 55 -6.28 7.70 -6.58
C ILE A 55 -7.49 6.76 -6.49
N PRO A 56 -8.14 6.40 -7.62
CA PRO A 56 -9.22 5.42 -7.60
C PRO A 56 -8.69 4.01 -7.30
N LEU A 57 -9.54 3.17 -6.69
CA LEU A 57 -9.15 1.82 -6.24
C LEU A 57 -8.55 0.95 -7.36
N TRP A 58 -9.14 0.96 -8.55
CA TRP A 58 -8.64 0.16 -9.69
C TRP A 58 -7.21 0.57 -10.11
N ALA A 59 -6.89 1.86 -10.05
CA ALA A 59 -5.56 2.34 -10.40
C ALA A 59 -4.54 1.98 -9.32
N ALA A 60 -4.95 2.03 -8.04
CA ALA A 60 -4.12 1.57 -6.92
C ALA A 60 -3.77 0.07 -7.06
N ILE A 61 -4.75 -0.77 -7.39
CA ILE A 61 -4.53 -2.20 -7.63
C ILE A 61 -3.58 -2.42 -8.80
N GLY A 62 -3.79 -1.75 -9.94
CA GLY A 62 -2.92 -1.88 -11.11
C GLY A 62 -1.47 -1.42 -10.86
N MET A 63 -1.29 -0.30 -10.15
CA MET A 63 0.05 0.16 -9.76
C MET A 63 0.71 -0.78 -8.75
N SER A 64 -0.04 -1.29 -7.77
CA SER A 64 0.49 -2.26 -6.81
C SER A 64 0.94 -3.54 -7.51
N ALA A 65 0.15 -4.09 -8.43
CA ALA A 65 0.52 -5.28 -9.18
C ALA A 65 1.87 -5.11 -9.91
N VAL A 66 2.13 -3.94 -10.52
CA VAL A 66 3.40 -3.69 -11.21
C VAL A 66 4.54 -3.44 -10.22
N LEU A 67 4.35 -2.53 -9.26
CA LEU A 67 5.42 -2.09 -8.37
C LEU A 67 5.82 -3.17 -7.36
N GLU A 68 4.88 -3.93 -6.82
CA GLU A 68 5.17 -5.06 -5.92
C GLU A 68 5.90 -6.18 -6.68
N THR A 69 5.49 -6.49 -7.92
CA THR A 69 6.19 -7.49 -8.75
C THR A 69 7.63 -7.05 -9.05
N VAL A 70 7.84 -5.77 -9.41
CA VAL A 70 9.17 -5.20 -9.63
C VAL A 70 9.99 -5.21 -8.33
N GLY A 71 9.39 -4.85 -7.20
CA GLY A 71 10.04 -4.92 -5.90
C GLY A 71 10.45 -6.34 -5.52
N ALA A 72 9.54 -7.30 -5.63
CA ALA A 72 9.79 -8.70 -5.32
C ALA A 72 10.91 -9.29 -6.19
N THR A 73 10.91 -8.98 -7.49
CA THR A 73 11.92 -9.48 -8.44
C THR A 73 13.28 -8.80 -8.33
N LEU A 74 13.36 -7.53 -7.93
CA LEU A 74 14.63 -6.81 -7.81
C LEU A 74 15.24 -6.87 -6.39
N LEU A 75 14.40 -6.96 -5.36
CA LEU A 75 14.79 -6.72 -3.97
C LEU A 75 14.37 -7.85 -3.02
N GLY A 76 13.53 -8.80 -3.45
CA GLY A 76 12.98 -9.84 -2.58
C GLY A 76 13.99 -10.90 -2.12
N GLY A 77 15.04 -11.16 -2.91
CA GLY A 77 15.99 -12.26 -2.68
C GLY A 77 16.66 -12.24 -1.30
N ALA A 78 17.14 -11.08 -0.84
CA ALA A 78 17.84 -10.95 0.44
C ALA A 78 16.93 -11.23 1.66
N VAL A 79 15.64 -10.89 1.56
CA VAL A 79 14.65 -11.15 2.60
C VAL A 79 14.28 -12.64 2.61
N THR A 80 14.05 -13.22 1.44
CA THR A 80 13.78 -14.67 1.28
C THR A 80 14.93 -15.51 1.85
N ASP A 81 16.19 -15.15 1.55
CA ASP A 81 17.37 -15.82 2.10
C ASP A 81 17.41 -15.73 3.63
N SER A 82 17.04 -14.58 4.20
CA SER A 82 16.96 -14.40 5.65
C SER A 82 15.88 -15.26 6.27
N ILE A 83 14.67 -15.33 5.69
CA ILE A 83 13.57 -16.15 6.21
C ILE A 83 13.96 -17.63 6.16
N ARG A 84 14.47 -18.14 5.04
CA ARG A 84 14.77 -19.57 4.93
C ARG A 84 15.89 -20.02 5.88
N SER A 85 16.95 -19.21 6.03
CA SER A 85 18.20 -19.66 6.68
C SER A 85 18.32 -19.32 8.17
N LYS A 86 17.60 -18.30 8.66
CA LYS A 86 17.73 -17.82 10.04
C LYS A 86 16.77 -18.48 11.02
N ILE A 87 15.77 -19.22 10.54
CA ILE A 87 14.71 -19.78 11.39
C ILE A 87 14.95 -21.27 11.61
N ILE A 88 15.13 -22.02 10.52
CA ILE A 88 15.37 -23.46 10.53
C ILE A 88 16.85 -23.74 10.28
N ASP A 89 17.40 -24.71 11.01
CA ASP A 89 18.74 -25.22 10.79
C ASP A 89 18.75 -26.39 9.82
N PHE A 90 19.35 -26.20 8.65
CA PHE A 90 19.38 -27.21 7.59
C PHE A 90 20.31 -28.37 7.90
N GLU A 91 21.34 -28.17 8.71
CA GLU A 91 22.27 -29.24 9.08
C GLU A 91 21.58 -30.37 9.85
N VAL A 92 20.53 -30.04 10.61
CA VAL A 92 19.72 -31.03 11.34
C VAL A 92 19.00 -32.00 10.40
N PHE A 93 18.70 -31.58 9.17
CA PHE A 93 17.97 -32.37 8.19
C PHE A 93 18.85 -32.93 7.06
N ARG A 94 20.17 -32.86 7.20
CA ARG A 94 21.11 -33.29 6.14
C ARG A 94 20.91 -34.75 5.73
N GLU A 95 20.65 -35.62 6.70
CA GLU A 95 20.38 -37.04 6.50
C GLU A 95 18.92 -37.34 6.10
N THR A 96 18.02 -36.35 6.23
CA THR A 96 16.59 -36.48 5.96
C THR A 96 16.04 -35.29 5.15
N PRO A 97 16.52 -35.07 3.92
CA PRO A 97 16.13 -33.91 3.11
C PRO A 97 14.63 -33.91 2.75
N SER A 98 14.01 -35.08 2.67
CA SER A 98 12.57 -35.25 2.43
C SER A 98 11.69 -34.59 3.50
N ILE A 99 12.10 -34.68 4.77
CA ILE A 99 11.40 -34.06 5.91
C ILE A 99 11.50 -32.53 5.81
N LEU A 100 12.67 -32.00 5.45
CA LEU A 100 12.85 -30.56 5.26
C LEU A 100 11.98 -30.04 4.12
N MET A 101 11.97 -30.70 2.96
CA MET A 101 11.16 -30.30 1.81
C MET A 101 9.67 -30.32 2.13
N THR A 102 9.19 -31.41 2.74
CA THR A 102 7.77 -31.54 3.13
C THR A 102 7.40 -30.54 4.21
N GLY A 103 8.28 -30.32 5.20
CA GLY A 103 8.09 -29.36 6.27
C GLY A 103 7.98 -27.91 5.77
N MET A 104 8.83 -27.52 4.82
CA MET A 104 8.75 -26.22 4.16
C MET A 104 7.45 -26.06 3.35
N LEU A 105 7.00 -27.12 2.67
CA LEU A 105 5.70 -27.14 2.01
C LEU A 105 4.55 -26.98 3.02
N CYS A 106 4.57 -27.70 4.15
CA CYS A 106 3.57 -27.56 5.20
C CYS A 106 3.54 -26.15 5.79
N ALA A 107 4.71 -25.53 6.01
CA ALA A 107 4.80 -24.16 6.48
C ALA A 107 4.18 -23.17 5.48
N LEU A 108 4.44 -23.37 4.19
CA LEU A 108 3.86 -22.56 3.12
C LEU A 108 2.34 -22.73 3.04
N VAL A 109 1.84 -23.96 3.09
CA VAL A 109 0.39 -24.26 3.10
C VAL A 109 -0.27 -23.64 4.34
N GLY A 110 0.30 -23.83 5.53
CA GLY A 110 -0.24 -23.32 6.78
C GLY A 110 -0.32 -21.79 6.80
N ALA A 111 0.76 -21.12 6.38
CA ALA A 111 0.77 -19.67 6.25
C ALA A 111 -0.22 -19.18 5.19
N GLY A 112 -0.27 -19.83 4.02
CA GLY A 112 -1.19 -19.50 2.93
C GLY A 112 -2.65 -19.62 3.35
N LEU A 113 -3.05 -20.74 3.97
CA LEU A 113 -4.41 -20.96 4.45
C LEU A 113 -4.82 -19.90 5.48
N TRP A 114 -3.94 -19.56 6.41
CA TRP A 114 -4.20 -18.49 7.38
C TRP A 114 -4.39 -17.14 6.69
N LEU A 115 -3.55 -16.80 5.70
CA LEU A 115 -3.70 -15.56 4.95
C LEU A 115 -4.99 -15.51 4.13
N PHE A 116 -5.39 -16.61 3.49
CA PHE A 116 -6.68 -16.68 2.80
C PHE A 116 -7.86 -16.46 3.75
N LEU A 117 -7.81 -17.08 4.94
CA LEU A 117 -8.84 -16.91 5.96
C LEU A 117 -8.88 -15.45 6.46
N ALA A 118 -7.72 -14.87 6.78
CA ALA A 118 -7.62 -13.49 7.23
C ALA A 118 -8.16 -12.50 6.18
N ASN A 119 -7.80 -12.70 4.91
CA ASN A 119 -8.29 -11.90 3.79
C ASN A 119 -9.82 -12.03 3.63
N HIS A 120 -10.36 -13.24 3.77
CA HIS A 120 -11.81 -13.47 3.70
C HIS A 120 -12.55 -12.75 4.82
N LEU A 121 -11.95 -12.68 6.02
CA LEU A 121 -12.48 -11.94 7.17
C LEU A 121 -12.19 -10.43 7.12
N GLY A 122 -11.43 -9.95 6.12
CA GLY A 122 -11.03 -8.55 6.00
C GLY A 122 -10.05 -8.09 7.10
N LEU A 123 -9.28 -9.02 7.68
CA LEU A 123 -8.34 -8.73 8.76
C LEU A 123 -6.95 -8.37 8.19
N PRO A 124 -6.41 -7.16 8.48
CA PRO A 124 -5.03 -6.84 8.13
C PRO A 124 -4.09 -7.60 9.07
N VAL A 125 -3.39 -8.60 8.52
CA VAL A 125 -2.48 -9.47 9.29
C VAL A 125 -1.04 -9.35 8.80
N SER A 126 -0.09 -9.79 9.63
CA SER A 126 1.33 -9.84 9.23
C SER A 126 1.65 -11.13 8.48
N THR A 127 2.00 -11.00 7.20
CA THR A 127 2.45 -12.14 6.35
C THR A 127 3.74 -12.76 6.88
N THR A 128 4.67 -11.92 7.34
CA THR A 128 5.94 -12.35 7.95
C THR A 128 5.71 -13.13 9.24
N HIS A 129 4.82 -12.70 10.14
CA HIS A 129 4.52 -13.49 11.34
C HIS A 129 3.88 -14.83 11.01
N SER A 130 3.03 -14.84 9.97
CA SER A 130 2.33 -16.05 9.52
C SER A 130 3.31 -17.13 9.04
N ILE A 131 4.26 -16.77 8.17
CA ILE A 131 5.25 -17.74 7.67
C ILE A 131 6.27 -18.15 8.74
N ILE A 132 6.71 -17.22 9.58
CA ILE A 132 7.64 -17.54 10.68
C ILE A 132 6.97 -18.47 11.69
N GLY A 133 5.72 -18.20 12.07
CA GLY A 133 4.95 -19.06 12.95
C GLY A 133 4.76 -20.46 12.37
N ALA A 134 4.47 -20.57 11.07
CA ALA A 134 4.34 -21.85 10.38
C ALA A 134 5.68 -22.63 10.33
N LEU A 135 6.81 -21.93 10.11
CA LEU A 135 8.14 -22.53 10.17
C LEU A 135 8.49 -23.02 11.59
N LEU A 136 8.17 -22.25 12.62
CA LEU A 136 8.34 -22.69 14.02
C LEU A 136 7.50 -23.93 14.32
N GLY A 137 6.25 -23.96 13.84
CA GLY A 137 5.37 -25.12 13.94
C GLY A 137 5.97 -26.36 13.29
N PHE A 138 6.49 -26.24 12.07
CA PHE A 138 7.24 -27.30 11.40
C PHE A 138 8.48 -27.74 12.21
N GLY A 139 9.33 -26.78 12.62
CA GLY A 139 10.55 -27.07 13.35
C GLY A 139 10.29 -27.86 14.64
N LEU A 140 9.23 -27.51 15.39
CA LEU A 140 8.81 -28.26 16.58
C LEU A 140 8.18 -29.62 16.23
N ALA A 141 7.32 -29.69 15.20
CA ALA A 141 6.68 -30.92 14.76
C ALA A 141 7.67 -31.95 14.20
N SER A 142 8.86 -31.52 13.75
CA SER A 142 9.93 -32.42 13.32
C SER A 142 10.49 -33.31 14.43
N GLY A 143 10.11 -33.09 15.70
CA GLY A 143 10.57 -33.84 16.86
C GLY A 143 11.95 -33.41 17.38
N ASN A 144 12.59 -32.42 16.73
CA ASN A 144 13.88 -31.90 17.15
C ASN A 144 13.80 -30.39 17.45
N VAL A 145 13.73 -30.05 18.74
CA VAL A 145 13.68 -28.64 19.20
C VAL A 145 14.93 -27.85 18.77
N ARG A 146 16.05 -28.53 18.49
CA ARG A 146 17.28 -27.89 17.98
C ARG A 146 17.22 -27.57 16.48
N ALA A 147 16.20 -28.05 15.76
CA ALA A 147 15.96 -27.66 14.37
C ALA A 147 15.63 -26.17 14.22
N VAL A 148 15.23 -25.50 15.30
CA VAL A 148 14.92 -24.07 15.32
C VAL A 148 16.10 -23.28 15.90
N LYS A 149 16.51 -22.23 15.18
CA LYS A 149 17.55 -21.29 15.63
C LYS A 149 16.99 -20.26 16.62
N TRP A 150 16.74 -20.69 17.86
CA TRP A 150 16.07 -19.88 18.90
C TRP A 150 16.66 -18.48 19.12
N THR A 151 17.99 -18.35 19.10
CA THR A 151 18.65 -17.04 19.26
C THR A 151 18.28 -16.07 18.13
N GLN A 152 18.21 -16.56 16.89
CA GLN A 152 17.83 -15.73 15.74
C GLN A 152 16.34 -15.40 15.79
N VAL A 153 15.50 -16.35 16.18
CA VAL A 153 14.07 -16.12 16.39
C VAL A 153 13.85 -15.03 17.45
N ALA A 154 14.60 -15.05 18.55
CA ALA A 154 14.52 -14.02 19.59
C ALA A 154 14.88 -12.62 19.05
N PHE A 155 15.92 -12.50 18.22
CA PHE A 155 16.25 -11.23 17.55
C PHE A 155 15.14 -10.77 16.60
N ILE A 156 14.54 -11.69 15.84
CA ILE A 156 13.42 -11.39 14.94
C ILE A 156 12.21 -10.89 15.75
N VAL A 157 11.83 -11.58 16.83
CA VAL A 157 10.73 -11.17 17.71
C VAL A 157 11.01 -9.81 18.34
N GLY A 158 12.24 -9.55 18.79
CA GLY A 158 12.65 -8.23 19.27
C GLY A 158 12.47 -7.13 18.21
N SER A 159 12.75 -7.43 16.94
CA SER A 159 12.54 -6.49 15.83
C SER A 159 11.07 -6.14 15.58
N TRP A 160 10.13 -7.05 15.90
CA TRP A 160 8.69 -6.80 15.71
C TRP A 160 8.15 -5.69 16.61
N VAL A 161 8.81 -5.47 17.76
CA VAL A 161 8.49 -4.35 18.66
C VAL A 161 9.28 -3.11 18.27
N ALA A 162 10.57 -3.27 17.97
CA ALA A 162 11.45 -2.14 17.65
C ALA A 162 11.04 -1.42 16.35
N ALA A 163 10.65 -2.16 15.32
CA ALA A 163 10.36 -1.59 14.00
C ALA A 163 9.14 -0.65 13.99
N PRO A 164 7.96 -1.01 14.54
CA PRO A 164 6.81 -0.10 14.64
C PRO A 164 7.11 1.15 15.48
N LEU A 165 7.88 1.01 16.57
CA LEU A 165 8.27 2.15 17.40
C LEU A 165 9.19 3.12 16.64
N ALA A 166 10.20 2.60 15.95
CA ALA A 166 11.09 3.39 15.11
C ALA A 166 10.33 4.07 13.96
N ALA A 167 9.44 3.34 13.28
CA ALA A 167 8.60 3.88 12.21
C ALA A 167 7.66 4.97 12.71
N SER A 168 7.05 4.79 13.90
CA SER A 168 6.17 5.78 14.53
C SER A 168 6.93 7.04 14.91
N ALA A 169 8.13 6.91 15.48
CA ALA A 169 8.99 8.05 15.82
C ALA A 169 9.43 8.82 14.57
N ALA A 170 9.85 8.12 13.52
CA ALA A 170 10.22 8.72 12.24
C ALA A 170 9.03 9.42 11.58
N GLY A 171 7.87 8.76 11.52
CA GLY A 171 6.62 9.31 10.97
C GLY A 171 6.14 10.54 11.72
N ALA A 172 6.15 10.51 13.06
CA ALA A 172 5.82 11.66 13.90
C ALA A 172 6.78 12.83 13.64
N THR A 173 8.08 12.56 13.54
CA THR A 173 9.09 13.58 13.24
C THR A 173 8.86 14.21 11.87
N ILE A 174 8.67 13.40 10.83
CA ILE A 174 8.37 13.86 9.47
C ILE A 174 7.10 14.71 9.45
N PHE A 175 6.04 14.26 10.13
CA PHE A 175 4.77 14.98 10.20
C PHE A 175 4.91 16.33 10.92
N VAL A 176 5.59 16.37 12.07
CA VAL A 176 5.81 17.61 12.82
C VAL A 176 6.65 18.60 11.98
N CYS A 177 7.70 18.12 11.31
CA CYS A 177 8.52 18.92 10.40
C CYS A 177 7.68 19.47 9.24
N MET A 178 6.91 18.62 8.56
CA MET A 178 6.02 19.05 7.47
C MET A 178 4.98 20.08 7.96
N ARG A 179 4.37 19.84 9.12
CA ARG A 179 3.35 20.72 9.71
C ARG A 179 3.91 22.10 10.04
N ARG A 180 5.09 22.16 10.65
CA ARG A 180 5.72 23.43 11.07
C ARG A 180 6.33 24.19 9.89
N LEU A 181 7.04 23.51 8.99
CA LEU A 181 7.79 24.15 7.91
C LEU A 181 6.87 24.53 6.73
N ILE A 182 5.95 23.64 6.36
CA ILE A 182 5.12 23.77 5.16
C ILE A 182 3.69 24.21 5.50
N LEU A 183 2.94 23.37 6.23
CA LEU A 183 1.48 23.53 6.35
C LEU A 183 1.07 24.80 7.11
N ARG A 184 1.76 25.14 8.21
CA ARG A 184 1.49 26.35 9.01
C ARG A 184 2.14 27.63 8.49
N SER A 185 2.74 27.59 7.30
CA SER A 185 3.36 28.77 6.71
C SER A 185 2.33 29.69 6.04
N ARG A 186 2.64 30.99 5.95
CA ARG A 186 1.78 31.97 5.24
C ARG A 186 1.54 31.63 3.76
N GLN A 187 2.43 30.86 3.14
CA GLN A 187 2.34 30.46 1.72
C GLN A 187 2.70 28.96 1.57
N PRO A 188 1.80 28.04 1.96
CA PRO A 188 2.11 26.61 2.07
C PRO A 188 2.47 26.01 0.71
N LEU A 189 1.81 26.41 -0.38
CA LEU A 189 2.11 25.92 -1.73
C LEU A 189 3.53 26.30 -2.19
N ARG A 190 3.98 27.51 -1.89
CA ARG A 190 5.33 27.98 -2.28
C ARG A 190 6.40 27.26 -1.46
N ARG A 191 6.17 27.04 -0.16
CA ARG A 191 7.08 26.25 0.68
C ARG A 191 7.09 24.77 0.31
N ALA A 192 5.94 24.18 0.00
CA ALA A 192 5.87 22.82 -0.51
C ALA A 192 6.76 22.66 -1.75
N LYS A 193 6.61 23.54 -2.76
CA LYS A 193 7.48 23.52 -3.96
C LYS A 193 8.98 23.62 -3.64
N ARG A 194 9.36 24.37 -2.60
CA ARG A 194 10.76 24.56 -2.19
C ARG A 194 11.34 23.40 -1.38
N PHE A 195 10.53 22.75 -0.55
CA PHE A 195 11.00 21.75 0.42
C PHE A 195 10.62 20.30 0.06
N LEU A 196 9.74 20.08 -0.93
CA LEU A 196 9.27 18.73 -1.29
C LEU A 196 10.41 17.79 -1.73
N TRP A 197 11.43 18.33 -2.41
CA TRP A 197 12.58 17.53 -2.87
C TRP A 197 13.33 16.87 -1.71
N ILE A 198 13.32 17.47 -0.50
CA ILE A 198 13.96 16.88 0.68
C ILE A 198 13.24 15.59 1.09
N PHE A 199 11.91 15.59 1.10
CA PHE A 199 11.14 14.38 1.41
C PHE A 199 11.31 13.31 0.34
N ILE A 200 11.37 13.70 -0.93
CA ILE A 200 11.67 12.78 -2.04
C ILE A 200 13.07 12.18 -1.83
N TYR A 201 14.07 12.99 -1.50
CA TYR A 201 15.44 12.54 -1.25
C TYR A 201 15.54 11.53 -0.11
N LEU A 202 14.83 11.76 1.01
CA LEU A 202 14.83 10.81 2.13
C LEU A 202 14.28 9.43 1.72
N ILE A 203 13.25 9.42 0.87
CA ILE A 203 12.65 8.18 0.34
C ILE A 203 13.62 7.51 -0.65
N THR A 204 14.15 8.24 -1.63
CA THR A 204 15.06 7.68 -2.63
C THR A 204 16.38 7.24 -2.01
N LEU A 205 16.85 7.90 -0.95
CA LEU A 205 18.07 7.50 -0.24
C LEU A 205 17.90 6.14 0.40
N THR A 206 16.78 5.93 1.11
CA THR A 206 16.47 4.65 1.73
C THR A 206 16.37 3.55 0.67
N PHE A 207 15.69 3.83 -0.45
CA PHE A 207 15.60 2.91 -1.58
C PHE A 207 16.96 2.60 -2.22
N SER A 208 17.79 3.61 -2.49
CA SER A 208 19.11 3.43 -3.11
C SER A 208 20.09 2.68 -2.21
N VAL A 209 20.09 2.95 -0.90
CA VAL A 209 20.89 2.19 0.06
C VAL A 209 20.46 0.72 0.05
N PHE A 210 19.15 0.45 0.08
CA PHE A 210 18.64 -0.92 0.02
C PHE A 210 19.02 -1.61 -1.30
N LEU A 211 18.88 -0.90 -2.42
CA LEU A 211 19.21 -1.42 -3.75
C LEU A 211 20.69 -1.77 -3.90
N VAL A 212 21.61 -1.04 -3.25
CA VAL A 212 23.05 -1.32 -3.33
C VAL A 212 23.46 -2.41 -2.36
N PHE A 213 23.03 -2.34 -1.10
CA PHE A 213 23.53 -3.25 -0.04
C PHE A 213 22.76 -4.57 0.06
N LYS A 214 21.52 -4.64 -0.42
CA LYS A 214 20.67 -5.84 -0.32
C LYS A 214 20.35 -6.45 -1.68
N ASN A 215 21.09 -6.07 -2.70
CA ASN A 215 20.95 -6.63 -4.02
C ASN A 215 21.40 -8.10 -4.06
N PHE A 216 20.60 -8.94 -4.69
CA PHE A 216 20.89 -10.37 -4.84
C PHE A 216 21.48 -10.75 -6.20
N PHE A 217 21.56 -9.83 -7.16
CA PHE A 217 22.13 -10.12 -8.47
C PHE A 217 23.60 -10.53 -8.35
N GLU A 218 23.95 -11.54 -9.14
CA GLU A 218 25.30 -12.10 -9.23
C GLU A 218 26.02 -11.45 -10.40
N LEU A 219 27.19 -10.90 -10.12
CA LEU A 219 28.11 -10.38 -11.11
C LEU A 219 29.11 -11.47 -11.47
N ASN A 220 29.42 -11.60 -12.76
CA ASN A 220 30.44 -12.53 -13.26
C ASN A 220 31.86 -11.98 -13.00
N MET A 221 32.17 -11.77 -11.72
CA MET A 221 33.46 -11.32 -11.20
C MET A 221 33.71 -11.97 -9.85
N SER A 222 34.97 -12.15 -9.50
CA SER A 222 35.38 -12.58 -8.17
C SER A 222 35.38 -11.41 -7.18
N CYS A 223 35.06 -11.69 -5.92
CA CYS A 223 35.24 -10.70 -4.86
C CYS A 223 35.69 -11.34 -3.55
N ASP A 224 36.45 -10.53 -2.81
CA ASP A 224 37.09 -10.93 -1.57
C ASP A 224 36.31 -10.27 -0.44
N GLN A 225 35.77 -11.08 0.47
CA GLN A 225 35.03 -10.59 1.62
C GLN A 225 35.71 -11.03 2.90
N MET A 226 35.91 -10.09 3.82
CA MET A 226 36.29 -10.42 5.19
C MET A 226 35.10 -11.02 5.92
N VAL A 227 35.22 -12.27 6.34
CA VAL A 227 34.20 -12.99 7.11
C VAL A 227 34.54 -12.90 8.61
N ALA A 228 33.54 -13.13 9.46
CA ALA A 228 33.72 -13.19 10.90
C ALA A 228 34.87 -14.14 11.27
N GLY A 229 35.88 -13.60 11.96
CA GLY A 229 37.14 -14.31 12.26
C GLY A 229 38.37 -13.80 11.49
N GLY A 230 38.24 -12.71 10.72
CA GLY A 230 39.38 -12.04 10.06
C GLY A 230 39.94 -12.80 8.86
N ARG A 231 39.23 -13.83 8.39
CA ARG A 231 39.58 -14.58 7.18
C ARG A 231 38.97 -13.90 5.97
N VAL A 232 39.75 -13.81 4.90
CA VAL A 232 39.28 -13.36 3.60
C VAL A 232 38.80 -14.60 2.85
N GLU A 233 37.52 -14.65 2.51
CA GLU A 233 36.96 -15.70 1.65
C GLU A 233 36.75 -15.16 0.24
N HIS A 234 37.14 -15.97 -0.74
CA HIS A 234 36.96 -15.69 -2.16
C HIS A 234 35.62 -16.25 -2.63
N PHE A 235 34.81 -15.43 -3.28
CA PHE A 235 33.51 -15.84 -3.83
C PHE A 235 33.42 -15.59 -5.34
N GLU A 236 32.95 -16.59 -6.07
CA GLU A 236 32.68 -16.53 -7.51
C GLU A 236 31.42 -17.38 -7.83
N PRO A 237 30.35 -16.82 -8.43
CA PRO A 237 30.17 -15.42 -8.80
C PRO A 237 29.93 -14.50 -7.59
N CYS A 238 30.36 -13.24 -7.69
CA CYS A 238 30.18 -12.26 -6.61
C CYS A 238 28.77 -11.67 -6.61
N ARG A 239 28.06 -11.78 -5.49
CA ARG A 239 26.82 -11.03 -5.27
C ARG A 239 27.11 -9.56 -5.01
N ILE A 240 26.31 -8.66 -5.60
CA ILE A 240 26.44 -7.21 -5.41
C ILE A 240 26.43 -6.82 -3.93
N SER A 241 25.58 -7.45 -3.11
CA SER A 241 25.54 -7.23 -1.66
C SER A 241 26.87 -7.52 -0.97
N ARG A 242 27.57 -8.60 -1.35
CA ARG A 242 28.89 -8.95 -0.79
C ARG A 242 29.95 -7.96 -1.23
N TRP A 243 29.95 -7.57 -2.49
CA TRP A 243 30.84 -6.52 -2.99
C TRP A 243 30.62 -5.20 -2.25
N ALA A 244 29.35 -4.83 -2.01
CA ALA A 244 28.98 -3.62 -1.29
C ALA A 244 29.41 -3.68 0.18
N ASP A 245 29.31 -4.84 0.83
CA ASP A 245 29.81 -5.04 2.19
C ASP A 245 31.34 -4.91 2.27
N ALA A 246 32.06 -5.46 1.28
CA ALA A 246 33.52 -5.35 1.19
C ALA A 246 34.00 -3.91 0.90
N HIS A 247 33.26 -3.17 0.08
CA HIS A 247 33.57 -1.79 -0.30
C HIS A 247 32.52 -0.79 0.21
N SER A 248 32.20 -0.87 1.50
CA SER A 248 31.09 -0.10 2.11
C SER A 248 31.14 1.41 1.83
N GLY A 249 32.33 2.02 1.80
CA GLY A 249 32.50 3.43 1.48
C GLY A 249 32.13 3.79 0.04
N THR A 250 32.59 3.03 -0.95
CA THR A 250 32.26 3.28 -2.37
C THR A 250 30.79 2.92 -2.65
N ALA A 251 30.29 1.85 -2.05
CA ALA A 251 28.90 1.44 -2.12
C ALA A 251 27.96 2.54 -1.59
N LEU A 252 28.31 3.16 -0.45
CA LEU A 252 27.56 4.30 0.09
C LEU A 252 27.61 5.50 -0.86
N GLY A 253 28.78 5.80 -1.44
CA GLY A 253 28.93 6.85 -2.45
C GLY A 253 28.03 6.63 -3.68
N ILE A 254 27.98 5.40 -4.19
CA ILE A 254 27.10 5.00 -5.30
C ILE A 254 25.63 5.16 -4.90
N ALA A 255 25.25 4.71 -3.70
CA ALA A 255 23.88 4.83 -3.21
C ALA A 255 23.42 6.30 -3.08
N VAL A 256 24.30 7.18 -2.58
CA VAL A 256 24.01 8.61 -2.50
C VAL A 256 23.90 9.23 -3.89
N ALA A 257 24.81 8.93 -4.81
CA ALA A 257 24.78 9.43 -6.18
C ALA A 257 23.50 8.98 -6.92
N LEU A 258 23.13 7.71 -6.78
CA LEU A 258 21.89 7.16 -7.32
C LEU A 258 20.66 7.86 -6.72
N SER A 259 20.65 8.09 -5.40
CA SER A 259 19.56 8.80 -4.74
C SER A 259 19.41 10.23 -5.24
N VAL A 260 20.51 10.97 -5.42
CA VAL A 260 20.49 12.33 -5.97
C VAL A 260 19.92 12.33 -7.39
N ALA A 261 20.35 11.41 -8.24
CA ALA A 261 19.83 11.27 -9.61
C ALA A 261 18.33 10.96 -9.62
N LEU A 262 17.89 9.97 -8.84
CA LEU A 262 16.47 9.61 -8.70
C LEU A 262 15.64 10.78 -8.15
N THR A 263 16.15 11.48 -7.14
CA THR A 263 15.49 12.67 -6.58
C THR A 263 15.29 13.73 -7.64
N PHE A 264 16.29 13.99 -8.47
CA PHE A 264 16.21 14.98 -9.53
C PHE A 264 15.13 14.60 -10.55
N VAL A 265 15.14 13.35 -11.03
CA VAL A 265 14.17 12.84 -12.01
C VAL A 265 12.75 12.90 -11.45
N ILE A 266 12.53 12.36 -10.25
CA ILE A 266 11.21 12.33 -9.60
C ILE A 266 10.73 13.75 -9.30
N SER A 267 11.60 14.63 -8.80
CA SER A 267 11.24 16.04 -8.54
C SER A 267 10.85 16.76 -9.83
N CYS A 268 11.54 16.50 -10.95
CA CYS A 268 11.18 17.04 -12.26
C CYS A 268 9.79 16.56 -12.70
N LEU A 269 9.49 15.27 -12.56
CA LEU A 269 8.18 14.69 -12.89
C LEU A 269 7.06 15.28 -12.03
N VAL A 270 7.27 15.34 -10.71
CA VAL A 270 6.31 15.93 -9.77
C VAL A 270 6.09 17.42 -10.07
N TYR A 271 7.15 18.17 -10.39
CA TYR A 271 7.04 19.58 -10.74
C TYR A 271 6.29 19.80 -12.06
N ARG A 272 6.61 19.01 -13.08
CA ARG A 272 5.97 19.10 -14.39
C ARG A 272 4.52 18.61 -14.40
N PHE A 273 4.18 17.58 -13.63
CA PHE A 273 2.85 16.99 -13.70
C PHE A 273 1.93 17.52 -12.60
N ALA A 274 2.31 17.38 -11.33
CA ALA A 274 1.45 17.73 -10.21
C ALA A 274 1.31 19.26 -10.05
N PHE A 275 2.43 19.99 -10.02
CA PHE A 275 2.37 21.44 -9.81
C PHE A 275 1.87 22.21 -11.04
N TYR A 276 2.12 21.72 -12.25
CA TYR A 276 1.54 22.29 -13.47
C TYR A 276 0.01 22.14 -13.49
N ARG A 277 -0.53 20.98 -13.11
CA ARG A 277 -1.98 20.75 -13.00
C ARG A 277 -2.63 21.70 -12.00
N VAL A 278 -2.04 21.84 -10.81
CA VAL A 278 -2.55 22.75 -9.76
C VAL A 278 -2.56 24.20 -10.25
N GLU A 279 -1.49 24.65 -10.90
CA GLU A 279 -1.41 26.01 -11.42
C GLU A 279 -2.42 26.24 -12.56
N SER A 280 -2.59 25.24 -13.44
CA SER A 280 -3.56 25.29 -14.53
C SER A 280 -5.00 25.37 -14.01
N TYR A 281 -5.34 24.60 -12.98
CA TYR A 281 -6.66 24.65 -12.35
C TYR A 281 -6.93 26.04 -11.73
N ARG A 282 -5.96 26.58 -11.00
CA ARG A 282 -6.06 27.92 -10.39
C ARG A 282 -6.23 29.03 -11.44
N ARG A 283 -5.55 28.92 -12.58
CA ARG A 283 -5.70 29.86 -13.71
C ARG A 283 -7.10 29.79 -14.30
N ARG A 284 -7.68 28.59 -14.45
CA ARG A 284 -9.06 28.41 -14.93
C ARG A 284 -10.09 29.02 -13.98
N GLN A 285 -9.94 28.79 -12.67
CA GLN A 285 -10.84 29.35 -11.66
C GLN A 285 -10.82 30.90 -11.69
N LYS A 286 -9.64 31.51 -11.76
CA LYS A 286 -9.49 32.97 -11.91
C LYS A 286 -10.09 33.52 -13.21
N ARG A 287 -10.11 32.72 -14.28
CA ARG A 287 -10.71 33.11 -15.56
C ARG A 287 -12.23 33.05 -15.46
N SER A 288 -12.79 31.97 -14.90
CA SER A 288 -14.24 31.81 -14.64
C SER A 288 -14.79 32.93 -13.77
N SER A 289 -14.10 33.30 -12.68
CA SER A 289 -14.53 34.40 -11.80
C SER A 289 -14.44 35.80 -12.43
N ARG A 290 -13.75 35.94 -13.58
CA ARG A 290 -13.71 37.18 -14.36
C ARG A 290 -14.77 37.23 -15.45
N THR A 291 -15.39 36.09 -15.77
CA THR A 291 -16.36 35.96 -16.87
C THR A 291 -17.82 35.93 -16.38
N GLU A 292 -18.07 35.81 -15.07
CA GLU A 292 -19.38 36.17 -14.49
C GLU A 292 -19.62 37.68 -14.67
N PRO A 293 -20.73 38.10 -15.31
CA PRO A 293 -21.09 39.51 -15.40
C PRO A 293 -21.34 40.06 -14.00
N ARG A 294 -20.74 41.22 -13.70
CA ARG A 294 -21.18 42.08 -12.59
C ARG A 294 -22.52 42.69 -12.99
N ASP A 295 -23.62 41.98 -12.75
CA ASP A 295 -24.92 42.60 -12.86
C ASP A 295 -25.16 43.56 -11.69
N ALA A 296 -25.59 44.75 -12.08
CA ALA A 296 -26.21 45.83 -11.30
C ALA A 296 -25.32 46.59 -10.30
N SER A 297 -24.74 47.68 -10.82
CA SER A 297 -24.82 48.99 -10.19
C SER A 297 -26.20 49.25 -9.56
N GLU A 298 -26.28 49.31 -8.24
CA GLU A 298 -27.40 49.95 -7.54
C GLU A 298 -27.11 51.45 -7.40
N GLU A 299 -27.69 52.23 -8.31
CA GLU A 299 -27.91 53.66 -8.15
C GLU A 299 -29.38 53.92 -8.51
N GLY A 300 -30.18 54.39 -7.54
CA GLY A 300 -31.47 55.06 -7.79
C GLY A 300 -32.79 54.34 -7.47
N THR A 301 -33.40 54.74 -6.33
CA THR A 301 -34.83 55.07 -6.13
C THR A 301 -35.97 54.04 -6.32
N GLY A 302 -36.71 53.79 -5.23
CA GLY A 302 -38.19 53.69 -5.22
C GLY A 302 -38.83 52.28 -5.16
N PRO A 303 -40.04 52.11 -4.55
CA PRO A 303 -40.37 50.92 -3.76
C PRO A 303 -41.35 49.93 -4.40
N SER A 304 -41.50 48.78 -3.72
CA SER A 304 -42.59 47.79 -3.82
C SER A 304 -42.57 46.80 -5.00
N HIS A 305 -42.20 45.55 -4.72
CA HIS A 305 -43.19 44.46 -4.66
C HIS A 305 -42.55 43.16 -4.16
N ALA A 306 -43.17 42.58 -3.13
CA ALA A 306 -42.87 41.26 -2.60
C ALA A 306 -43.26 40.14 -3.58
N ARG A 307 -42.38 39.15 -3.79
CA ARG A 307 -42.75 37.74 -4.02
C ARG A 307 -41.71 36.80 -3.39
N PRO A 308 -42.13 35.66 -2.79
CA PRO A 308 -41.27 34.80 -1.99
C PRO A 308 -40.74 33.58 -2.75
N GLY A 309 -39.63 33.02 -2.24
CA GLY A 309 -39.37 31.57 -2.31
C GLY A 309 -38.37 31.10 -3.36
N GLY A 310 -37.10 31.02 -2.97
CA GLY A 310 -36.04 30.35 -3.75
C GLY A 310 -34.71 30.36 -3.00
N LEU A 311 -34.59 29.54 -1.96
CA LEU A 311 -33.40 29.44 -1.11
C LEU A 311 -32.28 28.69 -1.85
N LEU A 312 -31.54 29.39 -2.71
CA LEU A 312 -30.30 28.88 -3.30
C LEU A 312 -29.12 29.26 -2.38
N LEU A 313 -28.71 28.34 -1.51
CA LEU A 313 -27.55 28.51 -0.62
C LEU A 313 -26.26 28.53 -1.44
N THR A 314 -25.73 29.72 -1.73
CA THR A 314 -24.32 29.88 -2.14
C THR A 314 -23.45 30.10 -0.89
N PRO A 315 -22.24 29.51 -0.81
CA PRO A 315 -21.40 29.60 0.37
C PRO A 315 -20.77 31.00 0.43
N ARG A 316 -21.30 31.86 1.30
CA ARG A 316 -20.66 33.14 1.64
C ARG A 316 -19.29 32.89 2.25
N SER A 317 -18.29 33.51 1.63
CA SER A 317 -16.92 33.66 2.09
C SER A 317 -16.85 34.21 3.52
N CYS A 318 -16.33 33.42 4.46
CA CYS A 318 -15.87 33.93 5.75
C CYS A 318 -14.57 34.72 5.56
N VAL A 319 -14.69 36.04 5.41
CA VAL A 319 -13.58 36.97 5.67
C VAL A 319 -13.71 37.39 7.12
N ALA A 320 -12.94 36.76 8.00
CA ALA A 320 -12.83 37.19 9.39
C ALA A 320 -12.10 38.53 9.43
N LYS A 321 -12.80 39.60 9.82
CA LYS A 321 -12.19 40.87 10.24
C LYS A 321 -11.46 40.61 11.56
N GLU A 322 -10.16 40.83 11.53
CA GLU A 322 -9.26 40.71 12.67
C GLU A 322 -9.38 42.01 13.49
N GLY A 323 -9.98 41.93 14.69
CA GLY A 323 -10.04 43.08 15.59
C GLY A 323 -11.19 43.06 16.60
N GLU A 324 -11.17 42.12 17.56
CA GLU A 324 -11.51 42.37 18.97
C GLU A 324 -11.35 41.08 19.77
N ARG A 325 -10.44 41.08 20.75
CA ARG A 325 -10.17 39.94 21.61
C ARG A 325 -11.17 39.95 22.77
N ARG A 326 -12.34 39.30 22.58
CA ARG A 326 -13.31 39.06 23.67
C ARG A 326 -12.77 37.96 24.61
N PRO A 327 -12.71 38.17 25.94
CA PRO A 327 -12.48 37.09 26.88
C PRO A 327 -13.68 36.12 26.83
N GLY A 328 -13.43 34.82 26.61
CA GLY A 328 -14.45 33.76 26.46
C GLY A 328 -14.47 33.04 25.10
N ALA A 329 -13.85 33.63 24.05
CA ALA A 329 -13.88 33.06 22.70
C ALA A 329 -13.21 31.68 22.56
N LEU A 330 -12.30 31.33 23.48
CA LEU A 330 -11.64 30.01 23.51
C LEU A 330 -12.54 28.93 24.10
N GLU A 331 -13.33 29.25 25.13
CA GLU A 331 -14.26 28.30 25.74
C GLU A 331 -15.46 28.03 24.82
N ASP A 332 -15.93 29.05 24.10
CA ASP A 332 -16.96 28.88 23.08
C ASP A 332 -16.48 28.04 21.90
N ALA A 333 -15.23 28.24 21.45
CA ALA A 333 -14.62 27.44 20.40
C ALA A 333 -14.39 25.98 20.83
N LEU A 334 -14.04 25.74 22.10
CA LEU A 334 -13.88 24.39 22.65
C LEU A 334 -15.23 23.69 22.84
N ARG A 335 -16.28 24.40 23.25
CA ARG A 335 -17.66 23.88 23.30
C ARG A 335 -18.16 23.48 21.92
N LEU A 336 -18.00 24.35 20.92
CA LEU A 336 -18.40 24.07 19.55
C LEU A 336 -17.62 22.87 18.95
N ALA A 337 -16.32 22.77 19.21
CA ALA A 337 -15.52 21.62 18.78
C ALA A 337 -15.93 20.31 19.47
N GLY A 338 -16.34 20.37 20.74
CA GLY A 338 -16.87 19.22 21.48
C GLY A 338 -18.21 18.74 20.94
N GLU A 339 -19.12 19.67 20.63
CA GLU A 339 -20.42 19.35 20.01
C GLU A 339 -20.28 18.77 18.60
N GLU A 340 -19.32 19.27 17.81
CA GLU A 340 -19.07 18.77 16.46
C GLU A 340 -18.41 17.38 16.48
N SER A 341 -17.52 17.12 17.44
CA SER A 341 -16.94 15.79 17.67
C SER A 341 -17.99 14.76 18.08
N ALA A 342 -18.96 15.15 18.91
CA ALA A 342 -20.09 14.29 19.31
C ALA A 342 -21.05 14.01 18.14
N ARG A 343 -21.27 14.98 17.24
CA ARG A 343 -22.06 14.79 16.02
C ARG A 343 -21.38 13.86 15.02
N ILE A 344 -20.05 13.96 14.86
CA ILE A 344 -19.26 13.07 13.99
C ILE A 344 -19.30 11.64 14.52
N ALA A 345 -19.11 11.44 15.83
CA ALA A 345 -19.23 10.11 16.45
C ALA A 345 -20.65 9.51 16.31
N SER A 346 -21.70 10.33 16.42
CA SER A 346 -23.08 9.89 16.18
C SER A 346 -23.34 9.56 14.70
N ALA A 347 -22.70 10.26 13.76
CA ALA A 347 -22.80 9.99 12.33
C ALA A 347 -22.06 8.70 11.92
N GLU A 348 -20.87 8.44 12.48
CA GLU A 348 -20.12 7.20 12.27
C GLU A 348 -20.89 5.97 12.80
N SER A 349 -21.58 6.09 13.94
CA SER A 349 -22.43 5.01 14.47
C SER A 349 -23.63 4.66 13.59
N ARG A 350 -24.10 5.59 12.76
CA ARG A 350 -25.21 5.37 11.81
C ARG A 350 -24.75 4.75 10.50
N LEU A 351 -23.49 4.97 10.11
CA LEU A 351 -22.86 4.37 8.91
C LEU A 351 -22.48 2.89 9.10
N GLN A 352 -22.39 2.40 10.35
CA GLN A 352 -22.10 1.00 10.66
C GLN A 352 -23.33 0.08 10.72
N LYS A 353 -24.55 0.60 10.57
CA LYS A 353 -25.76 -0.24 10.47
C LYS A 353 -26.08 -0.52 8.99
N PRO A 354 -26.26 -1.79 8.58
CA PRO A 354 -26.76 -2.09 7.24
C PRO A 354 -28.18 -1.53 7.07
N PRO A 355 -28.55 -1.03 5.87
CA PRO A 355 -29.88 -0.46 5.65
C PRO A 355 -30.97 -1.54 5.76
N PRO A 356 -32.18 -1.20 6.26
CA PRO A 356 -33.33 -2.09 6.21
C PRO A 356 -33.78 -2.27 4.75
N LEU A 357 -34.31 -3.46 4.44
CA LEU A 357 -34.63 -3.98 3.10
C LEU A 357 -35.80 -3.30 2.36
N GLU A 358 -36.25 -2.10 2.76
CA GLU A 358 -37.50 -1.49 2.26
C GLU A 358 -37.34 -0.41 1.17
N CYS A 359 -36.12 -0.15 0.66
CA CYS A 359 -35.89 0.91 -0.33
C CYS A 359 -35.23 0.42 -1.63
N MET A 360 -35.70 -0.69 -2.21
CA MET A 360 -35.29 -1.12 -3.58
C MET A 360 -36.35 -0.96 -4.68
N ASP A 361 -37.58 -0.51 -4.37
CA ASP A 361 -38.65 -0.45 -5.38
C ASP A 361 -38.95 0.95 -5.96
N THR A 362 -38.30 2.02 -5.51
CA THR A 362 -38.56 3.39 -6.04
C THR A 362 -37.45 3.98 -6.92
N CYS A 363 -36.45 3.20 -7.32
CA CYS A 363 -35.36 3.66 -8.19
C CYS A 363 -35.42 3.13 -9.64
N ALA A 364 -36.56 2.64 -10.09
CA ALA A 364 -36.76 2.21 -11.49
C ALA A 364 -37.42 3.28 -12.41
N ASP A 365 -38.00 4.34 -11.86
CA ASP A 365 -38.86 5.28 -12.63
C ASP A 365 -38.20 6.63 -13.01
N SER A 366 -36.87 6.75 -13.01
CA SER A 366 -36.20 8.03 -13.33
C SER A 366 -35.07 7.94 -14.35
N LEU A 367 -35.00 6.85 -15.12
CA LEU A 367 -34.05 6.65 -16.21
C LEU A 367 -34.76 6.61 -17.57
N GLN A 368 -35.26 7.76 -18.01
CA GLN A 368 -35.40 8.04 -19.44
C GLN A 368 -34.75 9.38 -19.77
N ILE A 369 -33.52 9.30 -20.27
CA ILE A 369 -32.82 10.39 -20.93
C ILE A 369 -33.31 10.47 -22.37
N ASN A 370 -33.66 11.69 -22.72
CA ASN A 370 -34.18 12.22 -23.96
C ASN A 370 -33.13 12.12 -25.09
N ASP A 371 -33.32 11.21 -26.06
CA ASP A 371 -32.62 11.24 -27.34
C ASP A 371 -33.56 11.80 -28.41
N GLY A 372 -33.27 13.03 -28.85
CA GLY A 372 -33.98 13.67 -29.95
C GLY A 372 -33.49 13.20 -31.31
N ARG A 373 -34.41 12.77 -32.18
CA ARG A 373 -34.27 12.90 -33.64
C ARG A 373 -35.61 12.80 -34.37
N ALA A 374 -35.91 13.90 -35.07
CA ALA A 374 -36.47 14.00 -36.43
C ALA A 374 -37.74 13.22 -36.83
N ALA A 375 -38.79 14.01 -37.07
CA ALA A 375 -39.67 13.99 -38.25
C ALA A 375 -39.93 12.67 -38.99
N ALA A 376 -41.18 12.19 -38.92
CA ALA A 376 -41.92 11.68 -40.08
C ALA A 376 -43.41 11.49 -39.74
N ALA A 377 -44.28 12.00 -40.59
CA ALA A 377 -45.73 11.82 -40.53
C ALA A 377 -46.17 10.40 -40.93
N LYS A 378 -47.23 9.87 -40.30
CA LYS A 378 -48.36 9.16 -40.98
C LYS A 378 -49.50 8.80 -39.99
N PRO A 379 -50.73 8.57 -40.50
CA PRO A 379 -51.99 8.65 -39.74
C PRO A 379 -52.62 7.29 -39.36
N ASP A 380 -53.67 7.40 -38.53
CA ASP A 380 -54.88 6.58 -38.34
C ASP A 380 -54.90 5.05 -38.59
N VAL A 381 -55.57 4.33 -37.67
CA VAL A 381 -56.73 3.42 -37.88
C VAL A 381 -56.76 2.27 -36.84
N GLY A 382 -57.97 1.97 -36.31
CA GLY A 382 -58.38 0.62 -35.85
C GLY A 382 -58.41 0.43 -34.33
N THR A 383 -59.49 0.68 -33.58
CA THR A 383 -60.80 0.01 -33.46
C THR A 383 -60.78 -1.43 -32.92
N ALA A 384 -61.62 -1.65 -31.89
CA ALA A 384 -62.24 -2.92 -31.43
C ALA A 384 -61.35 -3.93 -30.66
N ALA A 385 -61.79 -4.68 -29.65
CA ALA A 385 -63.04 -4.79 -28.89
C ALA A 385 -62.78 -5.77 -27.71
N GLN A 386 -63.61 -5.68 -26.65
CA GLN A 386 -64.27 -6.76 -25.86
C GLN A 386 -63.45 -8.04 -25.51
N SER A 387 -63.52 -8.69 -24.34
CA SER A 387 -64.47 -8.80 -23.22
C SER A 387 -63.81 -9.70 -22.14
N PRO A 388 -64.43 -9.90 -20.95
CA PRO A 388 -63.76 -10.29 -19.70
C PRO A 388 -63.98 -11.76 -19.30
N GLU A 389 -63.28 -12.24 -18.25
CA GLU A 389 -63.83 -12.93 -17.06
C GLU A 389 -62.90 -13.95 -16.37
N SER A 390 -63.15 -14.07 -15.05
CA SER A 390 -62.94 -15.21 -14.13
C SER A 390 -61.52 -15.45 -13.58
N ARG A 391 -61.25 -15.22 -12.28
CA ARG A 391 -61.62 -15.96 -11.04
C ARG A 391 -60.96 -17.34 -10.87
N VAL A 392 -60.11 -17.41 -9.85
CA VAL A 392 -59.87 -18.50 -8.88
C VAL A 392 -59.12 -19.75 -9.39
N ARG A 393 -57.85 -19.87 -9.00
CA ARG A 393 -57.41 -20.67 -7.83
C ARG A 393 -56.02 -20.26 -7.39
#